data_AF-A0A812QAE3-F1
#
_entry.id   AF-A0A812QAE3-F1
#
_cell.length_a   1.000
_cell.length_b   1.000
_cell.length_c   1.000
_cell.angle_alpha   90.00
_cell.angle_beta   90.00
_cell.angle_gamma   90.00
#
_symmetry.space_group_name_H-M   'P 1'
#
loop_
_entity.id
_entity.type
_entity.pdbx_description
1 polymer ?
#
loop_
_entity_poly.entity_id
_entity_poly.type
_entity_poly.pdbx_seq_one_letter_code
_entity_poly.pdbx_strand_id
1 'polypeptide(L)'
;MASLEFAIGAISTQLILVLGHTSCSAISGATKVFLQSSCRSAVKTKVNKALDKLLDGLSVVISKAAEQLGSDATEEDIASHAVQLNVFHTIEFLHRKSELVRQKLKDGELEIQGAIYDLESGRVEFLGRHPSHADLMAEIAGMDRELGA
;
A
#
# COMPACT_ATOMS: atom_id res chain seq x y z
N MET A 1 6.43 10.14 6.33
CA MET A 1 7.82 9.65 6.51
C MET A 1 8.46 10.17 7.77
N ALA A 2 8.51 11.48 8.02
CA ALA A 2 9.19 12.06 9.20
C ALA A 2 8.89 11.35 10.54
N SER A 3 7.62 11.06 10.85
CA SER A 3 7.24 10.38 12.10
C SER A 3 7.77 8.94 12.20
N LEU A 4 7.80 8.22 11.09
CA LEU A 4 8.32 6.84 11.03
C LEU A 4 9.84 6.84 11.20
N GLU A 5 10.54 7.71 10.49
CA GLU A 5 12.00 7.83 10.59
C GLU A 5 12.44 8.26 11.99
N PHE A 6 11.68 9.15 12.63
CA PHE A 6 11.89 9.50 14.03
C PHE A 6 11.70 8.28 14.96
N ALA A 7 10.63 7.51 14.80
CA ALA A 7 10.39 6.33 15.63
C ALA A 7 11.51 5.29 15.47
N ILE A 8 11.95 5.04 14.24
CA ILE A 8 13.02 4.09 13.94
C ILE A 8 14.37 4.60 14.47
N GLY A 9 14.73 5.85 14.16
CA GLY A 9 16.05 6.40 14.44
C GLY A 9 16.25 6.84 15.89
N ALA A 10 15.23 7.46 16.49
CA ALA A 10 15.33 8.04 17.84
C ALA A 10 14.81 7.11 18.94
N ILE A 11 13.84 6.26 18.64
CA ILE A 11 13.17 5.39 19.64
C ILE A 11 13.53 3.91 19.41
N SER A 12 14.32 3.59 18.37
CA SER A 12 14.76 2.24 18.05
C SER A 12 13.60 1.25 17.84
N THR A 13 12.52 1.70 17.22
CA THR A 13 11.39 0.83 16.85
C THR A 13 11.86 -0.32 15.96
N GLN A 14 11.52 -1.55 16.35
CA GLN A 14 11.90 -2.78 15.65
C GLN A 14 10.79 -3.37 14.76
N LEU A 15 9.55 -2.90 14.92
CA LEU A 15 8.40 -3.38 14.15
C LEU A 15 7.56 -2.22 13.63
N ILE A 16 7.28 -2.24 12.34
CA ILE A 16 6.25 -1.39 11.71
C ILE A 16 5.11 -2.29 11.25
N LEU A 17 3.90 -1.99 11.70
CA LEU A 17 2.68 -2.61 11.21
C LEU A 17 1.94 -1.63 10.30
N VAL A 18 1.79 -1.98 9.03
CA VAL A 18 0.93 -1.26 8.09
C VAL A 18 -0.46 -1.87 8.16
N LEU A 19 -1.40 -1.10 8.69
CA LEU A 19 -2.76 -1.56 8.98
C LEU A 19 -3.76 -0.94 7.98
N GLY A 20 -4.35 -1.79 7.15
CA GLY A 20 -5.57 -1.47 6.41
C GLY A 20 -6.80 -1.78 7.25
N HIS A 21 -7.99 -1.45 6.76
CA HIS A 21 -9.24 -1.80 7.44
C HIS A 21 -10.37 -2.12 6.48
N THR A 22 -11.31 -2.95 6.93
CA THR A 22 -12.53 -3.23 6.17
C THR A 22 -13.38 -1.96 6.02
N SER A 23 -14.24 -1.95 4.99
CA SER A 23 -15.15 -0.82 4.69
C SER A 23 -14.44 0.55 4.56
N CYS A 24 -13.25 0.57 3.95
CA CYS A 24 -12.51 1.81 3.71
C CYS A 24 -13.23 2.70 2.69
N SER A 25 -13.95 3.71 3.18
CA SER A 25 -14.77 4.60 2.34
C SER A 25 -13.98 5.32 1.24
N ALA A 26 -12.71 5.63 1.48
CA ALA A 26 -11.83 6.22 0.48
C ALA A 26 -11.57 5.27 -0.70
N ILE A 27 -11.25 4.01 -0.41
CA ILE A 27 -11.01 2.99 -1.45
C ILE A 27 -12.33 2.62 -2.13
N SER A 28 -13.43 2.40 -1.40
CA SER A 28 -14.74 2.14 -2.01
C SER A 28 -15.18 3.27 -2.94
N GLY A 29 -15.04 4.53 -2.49
CA GLY A 29 -15.36 5.69 -3.33
C GLY A 29 -14.47 5.80 -4.56
N ALA A 30 -13.18 5.52 -4.43
CA ALA A 30 -12.23 5.51 -5.53
C ALA A 30 -12.53 4.38 -6.54
N THR A 31 -12.84 3.17 -6.06
CA THR A 31 -13.22 2.03 -6.90
C THR A 31 -14.47 2.35 -7.72
N LYS A 32 -15.48 2.94 -7.09
CA LYS A 32 -16.71 3.36 -7.79
C LYS A 32 -16.42 4.33 -8.93
N VAL A 33 -15.61 5.36 -8.67
CA VAL A 33 -15.23 6.35 -9.69
C VAL A 33 -14.42 5.69 -10.81
N PHE A 34 -13.50 4.80 -10.47
CA PHE A 34 -12.67 4.05 -11.42
C PHE A 34 -13.54 3.20 -12.36
N LEU A 35 -14.43 2.37 -11.81
CA LEU A 35 -15.31 1.49 -12.61
C LEU A 35 -16.28 2.30 -13.50
N GLN A 36 -16.84 3.40 -12.98
CA GLN A 36 -17.69 4.28 -13.78
C GLN A 36 -16.95 4.94 -14.94
N SER A 37 -15.68 5.29 -14.75
CA SER A 37 -14.82 5.89 -15.78
C SER A 37 -14.43 4.90 -16.87
N SER A 38 -14.29 3.62 -16.53
CA SER A 38 -14.00 2.54 -17.49
C SER A 38 -15.20 2.17 -18.37
N CYS A 39 -16.44 2.34 -17.88
CA CYS A 39 -17.66 2.00 -18.63
C CYS A 39 -18.28 3.17 -19.42
N ARG A 40 -17.95 4.42 -19.12
CA ARG A 40 -18.52 5.60 -19.79
C ARG A 40 -17.42 6.55 -20.23
N SER A 41 -17.41 6.88 -21.53
CA SER A 41 -16.60 7.95 -22.11
C SER A 41 -16.62 9.17 -21.19
N ALA A 42 -15.45 9.47 -20.62
CA ALA A 42 -15.24 10.26 -19.41
C ALA A 42 -16.08 11.55 -19.30
N VAL A 43 -17.11 11.52 -18.46
CA VAL A 43 -17.59 12.75 -17.82
C VAL A 43 -16.60 13.04 -16.70
N LYS A 44 -15.59 13.87 -17.00
CA LYS A 44 -14.73 14.49 -15.99
C LYS A 44 -15.59 15.42 -15.13
N THR A 45 -16.31 14.86 -14.17
CA THR A 45 -16.81 15.63 -13.05
C THR A 45 -15.57 16.23 -12.39
N LYS A 46 -15.43 17.57 -12.39
CA LYS A 46 -14.32 18.26 -11.73
C LYS A 46 -14.37 17.95 -10.25
N VAL A 47 -13.73 16.86 -9.86
CA VAL A 47 -13.52 16.54 -8.47
C VAL A 47 -12.40 17.47 -7.96
N ASN A 48 -12.44 17.86 -6.69
CA ASN A 48 -11.45 18.76 -6.12
C ASN A 48 -10.02 18.18 -6.30
N LYS A 49 -9.01 19.02 -6.60
CA LYS A 49 -7.61 18.58 -6.83
C LYS A 49 -7.02 17.65 -5.75
N ALA A 50 -7.49 17.75 -4.51
CA ALA A 50 -7.07 16.89 -3.42
C ALA A 50 -7.60 15.46 -3.57
N LEU A 51 -8.83 15.31 -4.07
CA LEU A 51 -9.44 14.03 -4.36
C LEU A 51 -8.82 13.41 -5.62
N ASP A 52 -8.47 14.21 -6.63
CA ASP A 52 -7.72 13.70 -7.81
C ASP A 52 -6.38 13.05 -7.41
N LYS A 53 -5.59 13.68 -6.54
CA LYS A 53 -4.33 13.08 -6.05
C LYS A 53 -4.53 11.79 -5.26
N LEU A 54 -5.61 11.73 -4.48
CA LEU A 54 -5.95 10.53 -3.72
C LEU A 54 -6.38 9.41 -4.67
N LEU A 55 -7.19 9.75 -5.69
CA LEU A 55 -7.59 8.83 -6.74
C LEU A 55 -6.38 8.34 -7.54
N ASP A 56 -5.42 9.21 -7.89
CA ASP A 56 -4.20 8.82 -8.61
C ASP A 56 -3.42 7.77 -7.82
N GLY A 57 -3.22 7.98 -6.52
CA GLY A 57 -2.51 7.04 -5.66
C GLY A 57 -3.23 5.69 -5.47
N LEU A 58 -4.57 5.72 -5.40
CA LEU A 58 -5.38 4.51 -5.22
C LEU A 58 -5.69 3.79 -6.54
N SER A 59 -5.62 4.49 -7.68
CA SER A 59 -5.96 3.92 -8.99
C SER A 59 -5.09 2.72 -9.35
N VAL A 60 -3.81 2.75 -8.98
CA VAL A 60 -2.86 1.66 -9.22
C VAL A 60 -3.29 0.38 -8.51
N VAL A 61 -3.65 0.48 -7.23
CA VAL A 61 -4.05 -0.69 -6.43
C VAL A 61 -5.44 -1.19 -6.81
N ILE A 62 -6.34 -0.30 -7.23
CA ILE A 62 -7.69 -0.65 -7.71
C ILE A 62 -7.62 -1.34 -9.08
N SER A 63 -6.84 -0.83 -10.02
CA SER A 63 -6.64 -1.46 -11.35
C SER A 63 -6.07 -2.86 -11.18
N LYS A 64 -5.02 -2.99 -10.37
CA LYS A 64 -4.40 -4.28 -10.07
C LYS A 64 -5.38 -5.24 -9.40
N ALA A 65 -6.25 -4.75 -8.50
CA ALA A 65 -7.27 -5.58 -7.88
C ALA A 65 -8.28 -6.11 -8.91
N ALA A 66 -8.78 -5.23 -9.78
CA ALA A 66 -9.72 -5.60 -10.84
C ALA A 66 -9.11 -6.60 -11.83
N GLU A 67 -7.84 -6.40 -12.22
CA GLU A 67 -7.11 -7.31 -13.10
C GLU A 67 -6.91 -8.70 -12.47
N GLN A 68 -6.61 -8.76 -11.16
CA GLN A 68 -6.38 -10.03 -10.46
C GLN A 68 -7.66 -10.82 -10.20
N LEU A 69 -8.79 -10.15 -9.97
CA LEU A 69 -10.08 -10.80 -9.71
C LEU A 69 -10.85 -11.13 -11.01
N GLY A 70 -10.57 -10.43 -12.10
CA GLY A 70 -11.21 -10.66 -13.40
C GLY A 70 -12.58 -9.98 -13.54
N SER A 71 -13.27 -10.26 -14.65
CA SER A 71 -14.49 -9.55 -15.07
C SER A 71 -15.74 -9.85 -14.24
N ASP A 72 -15.75 -10.96 -13.50
CA ASP A 72 -16.92 -11.40 -12.73
C ASP A 72 -16.93 -10.82 -11.30
N ALA A 73 -15.87 -10.09 -10.92
CA ALA A 73 -15.73 -9.49 -9.61
C ALA A 73 -16.71 -8.32 -9.41
N THR A 74 -17.32 -8.26 -8.22
CA THR A 74 -18.18 -7.12 -7.86
C THR A 74 -17.34 -5.90 -7.49
N GLU A 75 -17.97 -4.72 -7.45
CA GLU A 75 -17.34 -3.48 -6.96
C GLU A 75 -16.79 -3.66 -5.53
N GLU A 76 -17.50 -4.42 -4.69
CA GLU A 76 -17.12 -4.69 -3.31
C GLU A 76 -15.93 -5.64 -3.20
N ASP A 77 -15.87 -6.68 -4.05
CA ASP A 77 -14.72 -7.59 -4.13
C ASP A 77 -13.45 -6.83 -4.52
N ILE A 78 -13.55 -5.96 -5.54
CA ILE A 78 -12.44 -5.14 -6.02
C ILE A 78 -12.00 -4.17 -4.92
N ALA A 79 -12.94 -3.50 -4.24
CA ALA A 79 -12.60 -2.57 -3.17
C ALA A 79 -11.92 -3.29 -1.99
N SER A 80 -12.44 -4.45 -1.57
CA SER A 80 -11.89 -5.24 -0.47
C SER A 80 -10.47 -5.74 -0.79
N HIS A 81 -10.25 -6.24 -2.00
CA HIS A 81 -8.93 -6.68 -2.43
C HIS A 81 -7.96 -5.50 -2.62
N ALA A 82 -8.43 -4.36 -3.11
CA ALA A 82 -7.64 -3.14 -3.22
C ALA A 82 -7.15 -2.62 -1.87
N VAL A 83 -7.89 -2.82 -0.76
CA VAL A 83 -7.41 -2.52 0.60
C VAL A 83 -6.16 -3.34 0.93
N GLN A 84 -6.18 -4.65 0.68
CA GLN A 84 -5.03 -5.52 0.93
C GLN A 84 -3.83 -5.13 0.06
N LEU A 85 -4.07 -4.88 -1.23
CA LEU A 85 -3.03 -4.40 -2.13
C LEU A 85 -2.48 -3.04 -1.71
N ASN A 86 -3.30 -2.15 -1.14
CA ASN A 86 -2.85 -0.86 -0.63
C ASN A 86 -1.93 -1.00 0.59
N VAL A 87 -2.18 -1.98 1.46
CA VAL A 87 -1.26 -2.31 2.56
C VAL A 87 0.10 -2.71 2.00
N PHE A 88 0.13 -3.66 1.06
CA PHE A 88 1.39 -4.10 0.46
C PHE A 88 2.09 -3.01 -0.35
N HIS A 89 1.35 -2.22 -1.13
CA HIS A 89 1.87 -1.07 -1.85
C HIS A 89 2.49 -0.03 -0.91
N THR A 90 1.87 0.18 0.27
CA THR A 90 2.44 1.06 1.30
C THR A 90 3.74 0.47 1.87
N ILE A 91 3.81 -0.85 2.11
CA ILE A 91 5.04 -1.51 2.55
C ILE A 91 6.15 -1.34 1.51
N GLU A 92 5.85 -1.54 0.22
CA GLU A 92 6.79 -1.30 -0.88
C GLU A 92 7.26 0.16 -0.91
N PHE A 93 6.34 1.11 -0.77
CA PHE A 93 6.67 2.53 -0.69
C PHE A 93 7.65 2.85 0.45
N LEU A 94 7.47 2.23 1.63
CA LEU A 94 8.40 2.38 2.76
C LEU A 94 9.81 1.87 2.41
N HIS A 95 9.92 0.72 1.74
CA HIS A 95 11.21 0.19 1.28
C HIS A 95 11.90 1.16 0.31
N ARG A 96 11.16 1.69 -0.67
CA ARG A 96 11.75 2.52 -1.74
C ARG A 96 12.11 3.93 -1.29
N LYS A 97 11.36 4.52 -0.36
CA LYS A 97 11.49 5.96 -0.06
C LYS A 97 12.47 6.32 1.05
N SER A 98 12.70 5.47 2.04
CA SER A 98 13.54 5.82 3.20
C SER A 98 14.79 4.97 3.26
N GLU A 99 15.95 5.62 3.19
CA GLU A 99 17.26 4.96 3.34
C GLU A 99 17.43 4.36 4.72
N LEU A 100 17.01 5.07 5.77
CA LEU A 100 17.05 4.58 7.15
C LEU A 100 16.25 3.27 7.30
N VAL A 101 15.04 3.21 6.73
CA VAL A 101 14.21 2.00 6.73
C VAL A 101 14.95 0.84 6.04
N ARG A 102 15.54 1.09 4.87
CA ARG A 102 16.30 0.06 4.12
C ARG A 102 17.47 -0.49 4.90
N GLN A 103 18.28 0.40 5.48
CA GLN A 103 19.45 0.01 6.28
C GLN A 103 19.02 -0.85 7.47
N LYS A 104 18.02 -0.41 8.24
CA LYS A 104 17.52 -1.17 9.40
C LYS A 104 16.89 -2.51 9.04
N LEU A 105 16.21 -2.63 7.89
CA LEU A 105 15.72 -3.91 7.38
C LEU A 105 16.87 -4.86 7.01
N LYS A 106 17.90 -4.33 6.33
CA LYS A 106 19.08 -5.09 5.89
C LYS A 106 19.89 -5.62 7.08
N ASP A 107 20.02 -4.81 8.13
CA ASP A 107 20.72 -5.17 9.36
C ASP A 107 19.90 -6.14 10.24
N GLY A 108 18.65 -6.42 9.86
CA GLY A 108 17.74 -7.28 10.63
C GLY A 108 17.21 -6.62 11.91
N GLU A 109 17.36 -5.31 12.05
CA GLU A 109 16.96 -4.53 13.22
C GLU A 109 15.52 -4.00 13.13
N LEU A 110 14.92 -4.05 11.94
CA LEU A 110 13.55 -3.61 11.67
C LEU A 110 12.81 -4.66 10.86
N GLU A 111 11.55 -4.88 11.21
CA GLU A 111 10.62 -5.71 10.46
C GLU A 111 9.37 -4.91 10.07
N ILE A 112 8.83 -5.17 8.87
CA ILE A 112 7.57 -4.56 8.41
C ILE A 112 6.55 -5.66 8.12
N GLN A 113 5.38 -5.52 8.74
CA GLN A 113 4.25 -6.44 8.62
C GLN A 113 3.02 -5.69 8.08
N GLY A 114 2.20 -6.39 7.30
CA GLY A 114 0.89 -5.93 6.86
C GLY A 114 -0.24 -6.61 7.62
N ALA A 115 -1.33 -5.89 7.87
CA ALA A 115 -2.54 -6.45 8.46
C ALA A 115 -3.81 -5.72 8.01
N ILE A 116 -4.95 -6.39 8.16
CA ILE A 116 -6.29 -5.82 8.00
C ILE A 116 -7.00 -5.80 9.34
N TYR A 117 -7.53 -4.65 9.72
CA TYR A 117 -8.44 -4.49 10.85
C TYR A 117 -9.88 -4.62 10.38
N ASP A 118 -10.59 -5.61 10.90
CA ASP A 118 -12.01 -5.79 10.66
C ASP A 118 -12.82 -4.89 11.61
N LEU A 119 -13.51 -3.87 11.06
CA LEU A 119 -14.22 -2.87 11.84
C LEU A 119 -15.44 -3.42 12.58
N GLU A 120 -16.06 -4.49 12.08
CA GLU A 120 -17.28 -5.05 12.65
C GLU A 120 -16.98 -5.95 13.86
N SER A 121 -15.99 -6.82 13.72
CA SER A 121 -15.59 -7.79 14.74
C SER A 121 -14.48 -7.30 15.68
N GLY A 122 -13.75 -6.24 15.29
CA GLY A 122 -12.59 -5.74 16.02
C GLY A 122 -11.34 -6.65 15.91
N ARG A 123 -11.33 -7.62 14.99
CA ARG A 123 -10.21 -8.54 14.80
C ARG A 123 -9.15 -7.95 13.88
N VAL A 124 -7.90 -8.31 14.10
CA VAL A 124 -6.77 -7.99 13.22
C VAL A 124 -6.30 -9.27 12.55
N GLU A 125 -6.36 -9.29 11.22
CA GLU A 125 -5.82 -10.37 10.40
C GLU A 125 -4.46 -9.96 9.85
N PHE A 126 -3.41 -10.70 10.22
CA PHE A 126 -2.07 -10.44 9.71
C PHE A 126 -1.91 -11.03 8.31
N LEU A 127 -1.54 -10.16 7.37
CA LEU A 127 -1.21 -10.54 5.99
C LEU A 127 0.25 -11.03 5.87
N GLY A 128 1.08 -10.67 6.85
CA GLY A 128 2.50 -11.00 6.84
C GLY A 128 3.37 -9.94 6.16
N ARG A 129 4.58 -10.35 5.78
CA ARG A 129 5.53 -9.50 5.02
C ARG A 129 5.01 -9.29 3.60
N HIS A 130 5.58 -8.32 2.90
CA HIS A 130 5.30 -8.13 1.49
C HIS A 130 5.57 -9.42 0.68
N PRO A 131 4.69 -9.86 -0.24
CA PRO A 131 4.89 -11.11 -0.99
C PRO A 131 6.22 -11.17 -1.75
N SER A 132 6.65 -10.04 -2.32
CA SER A 132 7.95 -9.89 -3.00
C SER A 132 9.06 -9.37 -2.08
N HIS A 133 9.02 -9.66 -0.77
CA HIS A 133 9.99 -9.13 0.19
C HIS A 133 11.43 -9.52 -0.17
N ALA A 134 11.67 -10.75 -0.64
CA ALA A 134 13.00 -11.18 -1.07
C ALA A 134 13.54 -10.32 -2.23
N ASP A 135 12.69 -10.04 -3.23
CA ASP A 135 13.07 -9.22 -4.39
C ASP A 135 13.34 -7.77 -3.97
N LEU A 136 12.50 -7.21 -3.08
CA LEU A 136 12.71 -5.88 -2.52
C LEU A 136 14.03 -5.79 -1.75
N MET A 137 14.38 -6.81 -0.96
CA MET A 137 15.67 -6.86 -0.26
C MET A 137 16.86 -6.98 -1.23
N ALA A 138 16.70 -7.74 -2.33
CA ALA A 138 17.72 -7.84 -3.37
C ALA A 138 17.92 -6.51 -4.11
N GLU A 139 16.84 -5.78 -4.41
CA GLU A 139 16.88 -4.45 -5.02
C GLU A 139 17.65 -3.47 -4.12
N ILE A 140 17.35 -3.47 -2.82
CA ILE A 140 18.05 -2.65 -1.80
C ILE A 140 19.55 -2.94 -1.80
N ALA A 141 19.94 -4.23 -1.83
CA ALA A 141 21.34 -4.61 -1.86
C ALA A 141 22.06 -4.21 -3.16
N GLY A 142 21.33 -4.08 -4.27
CA GLY A 142 21.85 -3.60 -5.55
C GLY A 142 22.10 -2.08 -5.58
N MET A 143 21.18 -1.29 -5.02
CA MET A 143 21.27 0.17 -5.00
C MET A 143 22.53 0.68 -4.27
N ASP A 144 22.93 0.03 -3.17
CA ASP A 144 24.15 0.38 -2.43
C ASP A 144 25.43 0.19 -3.26
N ARG A 145 25.43 -0.74 -4.24
CA ARG A 145 26.59 -0.99 -5.10
C ARG A 145 26.79 0.10 -6.15
N GLU A 146 25.74 0.81 -6.53
CA GLU A 146 25.80 1.91 -7.51
C GLU A 146 26.17 3.24 -6.86
N LEU A 147 25.81 3.46 -5.59
CA LEU A 147 26.18 4.66 -4.82
C LEU A 147 27.59 4.59 -4.21
N GLY A 148 28.22 3.41 -4.18
CA GLY A 148 29.57 3.18 -3.67
C GLY A 148 30.69 3.18 -4.74
N ALA A 149 30.38 3.59 -5.98
CA ALA A 149 31.32 3.66 -7.11
C ALA A 149 31.67 5.11 -7.48
#